data_AF-A0AAU2X6A8-F1
#
_entry.id   AF-A0AAU2X6A8-F1
#
_cell.length_a   1.000
_cell.length_b   1.000
_cell.length_c   1.000
_cell.angle_alpha   90.00
_cell.angle_beta   90.00
_cell.angle_gamma   90.00
#
_symmetry.space_group_name_H-M   'P 1'
#
loop_
_entity.id
_entity.type
_entity.pdbx_description
1 polymer ?
#
loop_
_entity_poly.entity_id
_entity_poly.type
_entity_poly.pdbx_seq_one_letter_code
_entity_poly.pdbx_strand_id
1 'polypeptide(L)'
;MADPLKPSARDEAAHKAASPAPSAAPATALAPEHDTEPDPASDSVSDLGSETASAAVPGGAPVAVPGEAPDAVRALGLDAVRSRRREAQREESDLSYLRRLLQGRIDIVRAELLRRQDPAAAPAGPGPAPVMEKLSEILSERRGPARGARHVTVHPPRTERYRVRIERMLADVGLSDLAARSDAELRTALEGLTGYEQEVSARRLEIQREMDHCGAEIARRYREGEARVDDLLSGR
;
A
#
# COMPACT_ATOMS: atom_id res chain seq x y z
N MET A 1 -8.90 62.67 -55.27
CA MET A 1 -9.53 63.99 -55.07
C MET A 1 -10.58 63.81 -53.97
N ALA A 2 -10.51 64.64 -52.92
CA ALA A 2 -11.27 64.59 -51.65
C ALA A 2 -10.95 63.36 -50.77
N ASP A 3 -10.70 63.42 -49.46
CA ASP A 3 -10.93 64.46 -48.44
C ASP A 3 -10.07 64.10 -47.18
N PRO A 4 -9.43 65.04 -46.45
CA PRO A 4 -8.76 64.76 -45.18
C PRO A 4 -9.43 65.45 -43.98
N LEU A 5 -9.81 64.69 -42.94
CA LEU A 5 -10.17 65.22 -41.62
C LEU A 5 -9.58 64.36 -40.49
N LYS A 6 -8.61 64.95 -39.76
CA LYS A 6 -8.32 64.72 -38.33
C LYS A 6 -9.44 65.40 -37.48
N PRO A 7 -9.41 65.46 -36.12
CA PRO A 7 -8.64 64.77 -35.05
C PRO A 7 -9.57 64.21 -33.94
N SER A 8 -9.04 63.61 -32.86
CA SER A 8 -9.31 64.06 -31.47
C SER A 8 -8.61 63.17 -30.43
N ALA A 9 -7.84 63.82 -29.56
CA ALA A 9 -7.43 63.30 -28.26
C ALA A 9 -8.53 63.54 -27.21
N ARG A 10 -8.64 62.63 -26.24
CA ARG A 10 -9.19 62.74 -24.87
C ARG A 10 -8.55 61.56 -24.12
N ASP A 11 -7.63 61.71 -23.18
CA ASP A 11 -7.66 62.38 -21.87
C ASP A 11 -8.68 61.76 -20.91
N GLU A 12 -8.17 60.93 -19.99
CA GLU A 12 -8.71 60.56 -18.66
C GLU A 12 -7.67 59.60 -18.02
N ALA A 13 -6.75 60.05 -17.18
CA ALA A 13 -6.90 60.43 -15.77
C ALA A 13 -7.07 59.24 -14.80
N ALA A 14 -6.06 59.12 -13.93
CA ALA A 14 -6.13 58.79 -12.49
C ALA A 14 -6.42 57.34 -12.02
N HIS A 15 -5.41 56.71 -11.40
CA HIS A 15 -5.32 56.41 -9.95
C HIS A 15 -4.20 55.38 -9.71
N LYS A 16 -3.07 55.72 -9.07
CA LYS A 16 -2.81 55.86 -7.63
C LYS A 16 -2.81 54.52 -6.85
N ALA A 17 -1.59 54.01 -6.57
CA ALA A 17 -1.12 53.38 -5.31
C ALA A 17 0.19 52.61 -5.64
N ALA A 18 1.41 53.09 -5.36
CA ALA A 18 2.06 53.21 -4.05
C ALA A 18 2.09 51.90 -3.23
N SER A 19 3.23 51.16 -3.34
CA SER A 19 4.06 50.49 -2.30
C SER A 19 3.40 49.77 -1.11
N PRO A 20 4.00 48.70 -0.50
CA PRO A 20 5.42 48.72 -0.08
C PRO A 20 6.19 47.37 -0.02
N ALA A 21 7.52 47.46 -0.03
CA ALA A 21 8.36 46.57 0.79
C ALA A 21 8.44 47.18 2.21
N PRO A 22 8.55 46.39 3.29
CA PRO A 22 9.87 46.32 3.93
C PRO A 22 10.19 45.07 4.79
N SER A 23 11.50 44.80 4.91
CA SER A 23 12.26 44.52 6.15
C SER A 23 12.09 43.22 6.97
N ALA A 24 13.23 42.51 7.16
CA ALA A 24 13.87 42.11 8.44
C ALA A 24 14.75 40.85 8.19
N ALA A 25 16.08 40.95 8.09
CA ALA A 25 17.11 40.94 9.16
C ALA A 25 17.47 39.52 9.72
N PRO A 26 18.73 39.30 10.20
CA PRO A 26 19.45 38.02 10.12
C PRO A 26 19.70 37.33 11.49
N ALA A 27 20.57 36.29 11.48
CA ALA A 27 21.17 35.53 12.60
C ALA A 27 20.48 34.16 12.85
N THR A 28 21.13 33.05 13.22
CA THR A 28 22.37 32.80 13.97
C THR A 28 22.89 31.38 13.66
N ALA A 29 24.20 31.22 13.58
CA ALA A 29 24.90 29.94 13.54
C ALA A 29 24.99 29.30 14.94
N LEU A 30 24.86 27.98 15.05
CA LEU A 30 25.43 27.23 16.17
C LEU A 30 25.66 25.76 15.77
N ALA A 31 26.92 25.40 15.56
CA ALA A 31 27.46 24.06 15.83
C ALA A 31 27.90 24.02 17.31
N PRO A 32 28.06 22.84 17.91
CA PRO A 32 29.44 22.36 18.05
C PRO A 32 29.63 20.83 17.91
N GLU A 33 30.84 20.47 17.47
CA GLU A 33 31.53 19.18 17.68
C GLU A 33 32.02 19.12 19.16
N HIS A 34 32.46 18.02 19.80
CA HIS A 34 33.29 16.88 19.40
C HIS A 34 33.36 15.90 20.61
N ASP A 35 33.98 14.73 20.39
CA ASP A 35 34.66 13.84 21.34
C ASP A 35 33.86 12.83 22.18
N THR A 36 34.32 11.62 22.53
CA THR A 36 35.39 10.66 22.14
C THR A 36 35.23 9.52 23.19
N GLU A 37 35.21 8.25 22.77
CA GLU A 37 35.27 7.02 23.62
C GLU A 37 36.63 6.91 24.37
N PRO A 38 36.86 6.06 25.42
CA PRO A 38 36.40 4.66 25.54
C PRO A 38 36.09 4.12 26.97
N ASP A 39 35.59 2.86 26.97
CA ASP A 39 35.46 1.81 28.03
C ASP A 39 36.74 1.59 28.91
N PRO A 40 36.79 0.80 30.03
CA PRO A 40 36.17 -0.54 30.20
C PRO A 40 35.82 -1.05 31.65
N ALA A 41 35.37 -2.32 31.72
CA ALA A 41 35.37 -3.28 32.85
C ALA A 41 34.25 -3.13 33.90
N SER A 42 33.64 -4.15 34.49
CA SER A 42 33.78 -5.62 34.55
C SER A 42 32.58 -6.11 35.39
N ASP A 43 31.95 -7.25 35.09
CA ASP A 43 31.94 -8.37 36.02
C ASP A 43 31.29 -9.62 35.44
N SER A 44 31.88 -10.76 35.78
CA SER A 44 31.43 -12.10 35.45
C SER A 44 30.66 -12.68 36.63
N VAL A 45 29.53 -13.34 36.41
CA VAL A 45 29.10 -14.44 37.29
C VAL A 45 28.45 -15.55 36.48
N SER A 46 29.00 -16.73 36.69
CA SER A 46 28.56 -18.02 36.17
C SER A 46 27.43 -18.60 37.01
N ASP A 47 26.71 -19.51 36.36
CA ASP A 47 26.18 -20.78 36.92
C ASP A 47 24.94 -20.74 37.83
N LEU A 48 23.88 -21.43 37.38
CA LEU A 48 23.32 -22.63 38.01
C LEU A 48 21.96 -22.98 37.39
N GLY A 49 21.80 -24.23 36.99
CA GLY A 49 20.53 -24.78 36.52
C GLY A 49 19.53 -25.02 37.65
N SER A 50 18.24 -25.10 37.29
CA SER A 50 17.35 -26.24 37.56
C SER A 50 15.88 -25.82 37.33
N GLU A 51 15.13 -26.77 36.83
CA GLU A 51 13.70 -26.82 36.55
C GLU A 51 12.81 -26.14 37.61
N THR A 52 11.70 -25.54 37.18
CA THR A 52 10.36 -25.85 37.73
C THR A 52 9.23 -25.25 36.87
N ALA A 53 8.17 -26.05 36.77
CA ALA A 53 6.75 -25.65 36.68
C ALA A 53 6.24 -24.91 35.42
N SER A 54 5.64 -25.72 34.54
CA SER A 54 4.22 -25.62 34.14
C SER A 54 3.52 -24.28 34.42
N ALA A 55 3.32 -23.49 33.36
CA ALA A 55 2.24 -22.53 33.28
C ALA A 55 1.54 -22.71 31.93
N ALA A 56 0.39 -23.38 31.96
CA ALA A 56 -0.53 -23.47 30.84
C ALA A 56 -1.04 -22.06 30.49
N VAL A 57 -0.64 -21.56 29.32
CA VAL A 57 -1.25 -20.37 28.70
C VAL A 57 -2.48 -20.84 27.91
N PRO A 58 -3.69 -20.35 28.20
CA PRO A 58 -4.85 -20.66 27.37
C PRO A 58 -4.87 -19.73 26.15
N GLY A 59 -5.06 -20.31 24.96
CA GLY A 59 -5.61 -19.58 23.81
C GLY A 59 -4.61 -18.88 22.89
N GLY A 60 -3.49 -19.51 22.55
CA GLY A 60 -2.81 -19.19 21.29
C GLY A 60 -3.57 -19.84 20.14
N ALA A 61 -4.33 -19.07 19.36
CA ALA A 61 -4.82 -19.54 18.06
C ALA A 61 -3.61 -20.05 17.27
N PRO A 62 -3.68 -21.23 16.63
CA PRO A 62 -2.54 -21.79 15.93
C PRO A 62 -2.12 -20.81 14.84
N VAL A 63 -0.87 -20.34 14.93
CA VAL A 63 -0.22 -19.53 13.90
C VAL A 63 -0.38 -20.28 12.58
N ALA A 64 -1.14 -19.69 11.64
CA ALA A 64 -1.47 -20.29 10.36
C ALA A 64 -0.17 -20.65 9.61
N VAL A 65 0.10 -21.95 9.49
CA VAL A 65 1.20 -22.48 8.70
C VAL A 65 0.85 -22.31 7.22
N PRO A 66 1.65 -21.57 6.43
CA PRO A 66 1.46 -21.44 4.99
C PRO A 66 1.50 -22.80 4.27
N GLY A 67 0.48 -23.09 3.47
CA GLY A 67 0.50 -24.22 2.55
C GLY A 67 0.09 -25.57 3.13
N GLU A 68 -0.98 -25.61 3.91
CA GLU A 68 -1.51 -26.88 4.41
C GLU A 68 -1.96 -27.80 3.25
N ALA A 69 -1.44 -29.04 3.28
CA ALA A 69 -1.85 -30.08 2.36
C ALA A 69 -3.37 -30.36 2.49
N PRO A 70 -4.04 -30.77 1.40
CA PRO A 70 -5.48 -31.08 1.42
C PRO A 70 -5.88 -32.06 2.54
N ASP A 71 -4.98 -32.97 2.90
CA ASP A 71 -5.22 -33.98 3.95
C ASP A 71 -5.21 -33.39 5.37
N ALA A 72 -4.47 -32.31 5.60
CA ALA A 72 -4.51 -31.61 6.88
C ALA A 72 -5.85 -30.91 7.11
N VAL A 73 -6.43 -30.32 6.06
CA VAL A 73 -7.78 -29.72 6.11
C VAL A 73 -8.84 -30.77 6.39
N ARG A 74 -8.69 -31.98 5.84
CA ARG A 74 -9.62 -33.11 6.07
C ARG A 74 -9.64 -33.60 7.51
N ALA A 75 -8.51 -33.55 8.21
CA ALA A 75 -8.41 -33.97 9.60
C ALA A 75 -9.16 -33.04 10.58
N LEU A 76 -9.54 -31.83 10.15
CA LEU A 76 -10.22 -30.85 10.99
C LEU A 76 -11.73 -31.13 11.11
N GLY A 77 -12.34 -30.72 12.23
CA GLY A 77 -13.80 -30.65 12.37
C GLY A 77 -14.41 -29.57 11.45
N LEU A 78 -15.71 -29.67 11.12
CA LEU A 78 -16.36 -28.78 10.14
C LEU A 78 -16.27 -27.30 10.56
N ASP A 79 -16.45 -27.00 11.84
CA ASP A 79 -16.37 -25.63 12.36
C ASP A 79 -14.94 -25.08 12.35
N ALA A 80 -13.94 -25.96 12.51
CA ALA A 80 -12.53 -25.59 12.36
C ALA A 80 -12.21 -25.27 10.89
N VAL A 81 -12.68 -26.08 9.94
CA VAL A 81 -12.54 -25.79 8.49
C VAL A 81 -13.22 -24.48 8.12
N ARG A 82 -14.45 -24.24 8.62
CA ARG A 82 -15.17 -22.97 8.41
C ARG A 82 -14.41 -21.78 9.00
N SER A 83 -13.86 -21.93 10.20
CA SER A 83 -13.09 -20.87 10.87
C SER A 83 -11.82 -20.55 10.11
N ARG A 84 -11.07 -21.57 9.68
CA ARG A 84 -9.87 -21.43 8.86
C ARG A 84 -10.18 -20.75 7.52
N ARG A 85 -11.27 -21.16 6.84
CA ARG A 85 -11.70 -20.50 5.60
C ARG A 85 -11.98 -19.01 5.81
N ARG A 86 -12.67 -18.65 6.90
CA ARG A 86 -12.99 -17.25 7.23
C ARG A 86 -11.72 -16.44 7.54
N GLU A 87 -10.74 -17.03 8.20
CA GLU A 87 -9.46 -16.40 8.48
C GLU A 87 -8.65 -16.15 7.21
N ALA A 88 -8.50 -17.18 6.37
CA ALA A 88 -7.86 -17.07 5.07
C ALA A 88 -8.55 -16.02 4.17
N GLN A 89 -9.89 -15.95 4.19
CA GLN A 89 -10.64 -14.91 3.48
C GLN A 89 -10.32 -13.48 3.95
N ARG A 90 -10.12 -13.27 5.25
CA ARG A 90 -9.72 -11.97 5.80
C ARG A 90 -8.29 -11.62 5.37
N GLU A 91 -7.37 -12.57 5.48
CA GLU A 91 -5.98 -12.40 5.03
C GLU A 91 -5.89 -12.10 3.53
N GLU A 92 -6.64 -12.81 2.68
CA GLU A 92 -6.70 -12.56 1.24
C GLU A 92 -7.23 -11.17 0.91
N SER A 93 -8.20 -10.68 1.68
CA SER A 93 -8.77 -9.34 1.52
C SER A 93 -7.75 -8.26 1.88
N ASP A 94 -7.04 -8.43 3.00
CA ASP A 94 -5.97 -7.53 3.44
C ASP A 94 -4.82 -7.48 2.40
N LEU A 95 -4.42 -8.63 1.87
CA LEU A 95 -3.39 -8.73 0.82
C LEU A 95 -3.85 -8.13 -0.51
N SER A 96 -5.12 -8.33 -0.90
CA SER A 96 -5.68 -7.76 -2.12
C SER A 96 -5.74 -6.23 -2.07
N TYR A 97 -6.03 -5.67 -0.90
CA TYR A 97 -5.95 -4.23 -0.66
C TYR A 97 -4.52 -3.71 -0.86
N LEU A 98 -3.54 -4.34 -0.18
CA LEU A 98 -2.13 -3.97 -0.29
C LEU A 98 -1.62 -4.09 -1.74
N ARG A 99 -1.97 -5.18 -2.43
CA ARG A 99 -1.60 -5.37 -3.84
C ARG A 99 -2.12 -4.22 -4.71
N ARG A 100 -3.38 -3.81 -4.53
CA ARG A 100 -3.96 -2.73 -5.33
C ARG A 100 -3.28 -1.38 -5.04
N LEU A 101 -2.88 -1.16 -3.79
CA LEU A 101 -2.14 0.05 -3.40
C LEU A 101 -0.75 0.10 -4.04
N LEU A 102 -0.02 -1.01 -4.03
CA LEU A 102 1.29 -1.14 -4.68
C LEU A 102 1.18 -0.93 -6.19
N GLN A 103 0.19 -1.55 -6.84
CA GLN A 103 -0.07 -1.38 -8.27
C GLN A 103 -0.33 0.07 -8.65
N GLY A 104 -1.23 0.75 -7.93
CA GLY A 104 -1.50 2.16 -8.19
C GLY A 104 -0.25 3.03 -8.05
N ARG A 105 0.63 2.72 -7.10
CA ARG A 105 1.90 3.44 -6.95
C ARG A 105 2.88 3.15 -8.08
N ILE A 106 3.01 1.88 -8.48
CA ILE A 106 3.82 1.46 -9.63
C ILE A 106 3.37 2.18 -10.90
N ASP A 107 2.06 2.23 -11.15
CA ASP A 107 1.48 2.87 -12.34
C ASP A 107 1.75 4.38 -12.36
N ILE A 108 1.65 5.05 -11.19
CA ILE A 108 2.01 6.47 -11.02
C ILE A 108 3.49 6.71 -11.33
N VAL A 109 4.41 5.90 -10.79
CA VAL A 109 5.86 6.07 -11.03
C VAL A 109 6.21 5.79 -12.49
N ARG A 110 5.61 4.77 -13.11
CA ARG A 110 5.79 4.47 -14.53
C ARG A 110 5.30 5.63 -15.41
N ALA A 111 4.14 6.21 -15.10
CA ALA A 111 3.61 7.35 -15.82
C ALA A 111 4.56 8.56 -15.74
N GLU A 112 5.13 8.84 -14.57
CA GLU A 112 6.11 9.91 -14.42
C GLU A 112 7.39 9.65 -15.23
N LEU A 113 7.96 8.44 -15.17
CA LEU A 113 9.14 8.08 -15.94
C LEU A 113 8.91 8.15 -17.45
N LEU A 114 7.73 7.78 -17.94
CA LEU A 114 7.35 7.90 -19.35
C LEU A 114 7.23 9.37 -19.76
N ARG A 115 6.60 10.20 -18.92
CA ARG A 115 6.46 11.65 -19.16
C ARG A 115 7.82 12.34 -19.29
N ARG A 116 8.83 11.92 -18.51
CA ARG A 116 10.19 12.48 -18.59
C ARG A 116 10.93 12.07 -19.86
N GLN A 117 10.64 10.89 -20.40
CA GLN A 117 11.26 10.37 -21.61
C GLN A 117 10.70 10.98 -22.89
N ASP A 118 9.42 11.39 -22.90
CA ASP A 118 8.77 12.03 -24.04
C ASP A 118 8.12 13.38 -23.66
N PRO A 119 8.92 14.47 -23.61
CA PRO A 119 8.40 15.81 -23.33
C PRO A 119 7.47 16.35 -24.43
N ALA A 120 7.51 15.78 -25.65
CA ALA A 120 6.76 16.27 -26.82
C ALA A 120 5.31 15.75 -26.87
N ALA A 121 4.99 14.70 -26.13
CA ALA A 121 3.62 14.21 -25.91
C ALA A 121 2.85 14.97 -24.81
N ALA A 122 3.48 15.94 -24.15
CA ALA A 122 2.81 16.84 -23.22
C ALA A 122 2.07 17.95 -24.00
N PRO A 123 0.81 18.30 -23.66
CA PRO A 123 0.11 19.39 -24.33
C PRO A 123 0.94 20.67 -24.25
N ALA A 124 1.08 21.38 -25.38
CA ALA A 124 1.82 22.62 -25.50
C ALA A 124 1.17 23.72 -24.63
N GLY A 125 1.65 23.83 -23.38
CA GLY A 125 1.27 24.83 -22.39
C GLY A 125 2.44 25.01 -21.40
N PRO A 126 2.49 26.12 -20.65
CA PRO A 126 3.59 26.39 -19.73
C PRO A 126 3.52 25.44 -18.53
N GLY A 127 4.32 24.37 -18.59
CA GLY A 127 4.51 23.41 -17.50
C GLY A 127 4.08 21.99 -17.85
N PRO A 128 4.71 20.96 -17.25
CA PRO A 128 4.29 19.59 -17.47
C PRO A 128 2.87 19.39 -16.91
N ALA A 129 1.91 19.00 -17.75
CA ALA A 129 0.62 18.52 -17.29
C ALA A 129 0.88 17.39 -16.27
N PRO A 130 0.62 17.61 -14.96
CA PRO A 130 1.13 16.75 -13.91
C PRO A 130 0.47 15.38 -14.02
N VAL A 131 1.17 14.31 -13.63
CA VAL A 131 0.63 12.94 -13.46
C VAL A 131 -0.76 12.94 -12.79
N MET A 132 -0.99 13.93 -11.92
CA MET A 132 -2.27 14.27 -11.28
C MET A 132 -3.46 14.42 -12.24
N GLU A 133 -3.30 15.08 -13.39
CA GLU A 133 -4.39 15.30 -14.36
C GLU A 133 -4.83 14.00 -15.06
N LYS A 134 -3.90 13.05 -15.20
CA LYS A 134 -4.14 11.75 -15.84
C LYS A 134 -4.38 10.61 -14.85
N LEU A 135 -4.53 10.89 -13.54
CA LEU A 135 -4.67 9.84 -12.53
C LEU A 135 -5.82 8.87 -12.80
N SER A 136 -6.97 9.39 -13.25
CA SER A 136 -8.12 8.55 -13.57
C SER A 136 -7.82 7.56 -14.70
N GLU A 137 -7.03 7.97 -15.69
CA GLU A 137 -6.55 7.12 -16.79
C GLU A 137 -5.50 6.13 -16.29
N ILE A 138 -4.49 6.61 -15.55
CA ILE A 138 -3.37 5.82 -15.02
C ILE A 138 -3.87 4.70 -14.10
N LEU A 139 -4.83 5.00 -13.22
CA LEU A 139 -5.36 4.05 -12.24
C LEU A 139 -6.51 3.20 -12.80
N SER A 140 -6.97 3.48 -14.03
CA SER A 140 -8.03 2.69 -14.67
C SER A 140 -7.55 1.25 -14.91
N GLU A 141 -8.37 0.28 -14.50
CA GLU A 141 -8.04 -1.13 -14.67
C GLU A 141 -8.68 -1.67 -15.94
N ARG A 142 -7.87 -2.21 -16.86
CA ARG A 142 -8.38 -2.91 -18.03
C ARG A 142 -8.83 -4.31 -17.63
N ARG A 143 -10.13 -4.46 -17.33
CA ARG A 143 -10.70 -5.75 -16.95
C ARG A 143 -10.88 -6.67 -18.15
N GLY A 144 -10.47 -7.93 -18.01
CA GLY A 144 -10.87 -9.01 -18.90
C GLY A 144 -12.34 -9.41 -18.71
N PRO A 145 -12.88 -10.30 -19.56
CA PRO A 145 -14.28 -10.76 -19.45
C PRO A 145 -14.54 -11.38 -18.06
N ALA A 146 -15.61 -10.92 -17.41
CA ALA A 146 -15.93 -11.29 -16.03
C ALA A 146 -16.29 -12.78 -15.91
N ARG A 147 -15.67 -13.49 -14.96
CA ARG A 147 -16.04 -14.87 -14.59
C ARG A 147 -16.92 -14.86 -13.35
N GLY A 148 -18.18 -14.46 -13.51
CA GLY A 148 -19.18 -14.44 -12.44
C GLY A 148 -18.95 -13.34 -11.38
N ALA A 149 -20.03 -12.97 -10.68
CA ALA A 149 -19.97 -12.01 -9.58
C ALA A 149 -19.79 -12.73 -8.24
N ARG A 150 -18.95 -12.18 -7.36
CA ARG A 150 -18.81 -12.60 -5.96
C ARG A 150 -18.99 -11.40 -5.05
N HIS A 151 -19.54 -11.63 -3.85
CA HIS A 151 -19.58 -10.58 -2.83
C HIS A 151 -18.16 -10.21 -2.41
N VAL A 152 -17.83 -8.92 -2.46
CA VAL A 152 -16.56 -8.36 -2.01
C VAL A 152 -16.86 -7.17 -1.12
N THR A 153 -16.33 -7.19 0.10
CA THR A 153 -16.32 -6.02 0.97
C THR A 153 -14.98 -5.34 0.86
N VAL A 154 -14.97 -4.04 0.57
CA VAL A 154 -13.74 -3.24 0.56
C VAL A 154 -13.55 -2.62 1.94
N HIS A 155 -12.46 -2.97 2.62
CA HIS A 155 -12.06 -2.34 3.87
C HIS A 155 -10.55 -2.13 3.88
N PRO A 156 -10.04 -1.11 4.59
CA PRO A 156 -8.63 -1.07 4.96
C PRO A 156 -8.24 -2.35 5.71
N PRO A 157 -6.95 -2.73 5.69
CA PRO A 157 -6.49 -3.97 6.30
C PRO A 157 -6.88 -4.02 7.78
N ARG A 158 -7.47 -5.14 8.19
CA ARG A 158 -7.95 -5.33 9.57
C ARG A 158 -6.86 -5.88 10.49
N THR A 159 -5.89 -6.59 9.93
CA THR A 159 -4.83 -7.23 10.71
C THR A 159 -3.64 -6.29 10.90
N GLU A 160 -3.22 -6.08 12.15
CA GLU A 160 -2.10 -5.20 12.50
C GLU A 160 -0.81 -5.56 11.77
N ARG A 161 -0.54 -6.86 11.61
CA ARG A 161 0.60 -7.38 10.82
C ARG A 161 0.67 -6.78 9.41
N TYR A 162 -0.48 -6.67 8.71
CA TYR A 162 -0.51 -6.10 7.37
C TYR A 162 -0.44 -4.58 7.38
N ARG A 163 -1.01 -3.93 8.40
CA ARG A 163 -0.92 -2.47 8.57
C ARG A 163 0.54 -2.02 8.72
N VAL A 164 1.29 -2.63 9.65
CA VAL A 164 2.72 -2.33 9.84
C VAL A 164 3.52 -2.64 8.57
N ARG A 165 3.20 -3.75 7.88
CA ARG A 165 3.87 -4.10 6.62
C ARG A 165 3.62 -3.06 5.52
N ILE A 166 2.40 -2.53 5.42
CA ILE A 166 2.04 -1.44 4.51
C ILE A 166 2.82 -0.18 4.85
N GLU A 167 2.83 0.23 6.11
CA GLU A 167 3.52 1.44 6.55
C GLU A 167 5.00 1.38 6.20
N ARG A 168 5.67 0.25 6.46
CA ARG A 168 7.07 0.04 6.07
C ARG A 168 7.26 0.10 4.56
N MET A 169 6.49 -0.70 3.80
CA MET A 169 6.61 -0.74 2.33
C MET A 169 6.33 0.61 1.67
N LEU A 170 5.47 1.45 2.24
CA LEU A 170 5.17 2.78 1.71
C LEU A 170 6.19 3.84 2.17
N ALA A 171 6.71 3.73 3.39
CA ALA A 171 7.73 4.62 3.93
C ALA A 171 9.04 4.49 3.16
N ASP A 172 9.44 3.26 2.82
CA ASP A 172 10.69 2.96 2.11
C ASP A 172 10.82 3.68 0.76
N VAL A 173 9.70 4.06 0.15
CA VAL A 173 9.68 4.52 -1.24
C VAL A 173 9.57 6.06 -1.33
N GLY A 174 9.17 6.76 -0.27
CA GLY A 174 9.32 8.22 -0.14
C GLY A 174 8.74 9.06 -1.31
N LEU A 175 7.67 8.59 -1.95
CA LEU A 175 7.10 9.12 -3.21
C LEU A 175 6.06 10.24 -3.03
N SER A 176 6.10 10.97 -1.92
CA SER A 176 5.15 12.06 -1.67
C SER A 176 5.32 13.23 -2.65
N ASP A 177 6.53 13.43 -3.17
CA ASP A 177 6.83 14.41 -4.21
C ASP A 177 7.64 13.75 -5.34
N LEU A 178 6.99 13.48 -6.46
CA LEU A 178 7.61 12.88 -7.64
C LEU A 178 8.46 13.87 -8.43
N ALA A 179 8.13 15.16 -8.38
CA ALA A 179 8.81 16.20 -9.16
C ALA A 179 10.21 16.50 -8.58
N ALA A 180 10.37 16.40 -7.26
CA ALA A 180 11.64 16.58 -6.58
C ALA A 180 12.61 15.39 -6.72
N ARG A 181 12.15 14.25 -7.25
CA ARG A 181 12.98 13.03 -7.40
C ARG A 181 13.68 12.98 -8.74
N SER A 182 14.88 12.45 -8.76
CA SER A 182 15.63 12.11 -9.97
C SER A 182 15.08 10.85 -10.65
N ASP A 183 15.37 10.69 -11.94
CA ASP A 183 14.98 9.50 -12.68
C ASP A 183 15.60 8.22 -12.10
N ALA A 184 16.82 8.31 -11.55
CA ALA A 184 17.49 7.18 -10.92
C ALA A 184 16.74 6.73 -9.66
N GLU A 185 16.39 7.67 -8.76
CA GLU A 185 15.60 7.38 -7.57
C GLU A 185 14.23 6.78 -7.92
N LEU A 186 13.57 7.31 -8.96
CA LEU A 186 12.28 6.77 -9.41
C LEU A 186 12.38 5.34 -9.96
N ARG A 187 13.47 5.00 -10.66
CA ARG A 187 13.71 3.62 -11.13
C ARG A 187 13.99 2.66 -9.97
N THR A 188 14.83 3.06 -9.02
CA THR A 188 15.09 2.26 -7.80
C THR A 188 13.82 2.05 -6.99
N ALA A 189 13.01 3.11 -6.81
CA ALA A 189 11.71 3.02 -6.17
C ALA A 189 10.76 2.06 -6.90
N LEU A 190 10.72 2.12 -8.24
CA LEU A 190 9.90 1.24 -9.06
C LEU A 190 10.30 -0.23 -8.91
N GLU A 191 11.61 -0.52 -8.87
CA GLU A 191 12.13 -1.87 -8.65
C GLU A 191 11.70 -2.41 -7.28
N GLY A 192 11.89 -1.63 -6.21
CA GLY A 192 11.47 -2.01 -4.86
C GLY A 192 9.96 -2.27 -4.75
N LEU A 193 9.13 -1.35 -5.28
CA LEU A 193 7.67 -1.52 -5.32
C LEU A 193 7.25 -2.77 -6.09
N THR A 194 7.92 -3.06 -7.22
CA THR A 194 7.63 -4.24 -8.03
C THR A 194 7.98 -5.53 -7.27
N GLY A 195 9.11 -5.55 -6.55
CA GLY A 195 9.46 -6.68 -5.68
C GLY A 195 8.41 -6.91 -4.60
N TYR A 196 7.98 -5.85 -3.92
CA TYR A 196 6.91 -5.94 -2.91
C TYR A 196 5.57 -6.41 -3.51
N GLU A 197 5.19 -5.95 -4.71
CA GLU A 197 3.96 -6.41 -5.37
C GLU A 197 4.01 -7.90 -5.69
N GLN A 198 5.17 -8.40 -6.14
CA GLN A 198 5.37 -9.81 -6.43
C GLN A 198 5.27 -10.67 -5.16
N GLU A 199 5.89 -10.26 -4.05
CA GLU A 199 5.78 -10.95 -2.76
C GLU A 199 4.32 -11.03 -2.29
N VAL A 200 3.60 -9.91 -2.36
CA VAL A 200 2.19 -9.83 -1.95
C VAL A 200 1.31 -10.70 -2.85
N SER A 201 1.56 -10.66 -4.16
CA SER A 201 0.86 -11.49 -5.13
C SER A 201 1.10 -12.98 -4.92
N ALA A 202 2.33 -13.39 -4.62
CA ALA A 202 2.69 -14.78 -4.34
C ALA A 202 1.99 -15.27 -3.06
N ARG A 203 2.09 -14.51 -1.96
CA ARG A 203 1.42 -14.85 -0.70
C ARG A 203 -0.10 -14.91 -0.86
N ARG A 204 -0.68 -13.98 -1.61
CA ARG A 204 -2.12 -13.98 -1.90
C ARG A 204 -2.55 -15.25 -2.64
N LEU A 205 -1.74 -15.74 -3.58
CA LEU A 205 -2.03 -16.98 -4.31
C LEU A 205 -2.00 -18.20 -3.39
N GLU A 206 -1.06 -18.25 -2.44
CA GLU A 206 -1.03 -19.31 -1.42
C GLU A 206 -2.31 -19.33 -0.60
N ILE A 207 -2.73 -18.18 -0.08
CA ILE A 207 -3.97 -18.05 0.70
C ILE A 207 -5.20 -18.43 -0.12
N GLN A 208 -5.24 -18.07 -1.41
CA GLN A 208 -6.33 -18.50 -2.29
C GLN A 208 -6.40 -20.02 -2.42
N ARG A 209 -5.25 -20.70 -2.55
CA ARG A 209 -5.21 -22.18 -2.57
C ARG A 209 -5.71 -22.77 -1.26
N GLU A 210 -5.34 -22.20 -0.12
CA GLU A 210 -5.85 -22.63 1.19
C GLU A 210 -7.37 -22.45 1.30
N MET A 211 -7.89 -21.32 0.83
CA MET A 211 -9.34 -21.06 0.76
C MET A 211 -10.05 -22.08 -0.15
N ASP A 212 -9.45 -22.42 -1.29
CA ASP A 212 -9.98 -23.40 -2.24
C ASP A 212 -10.01 -24.81 -1.63
N HIS A 213 -8.95 -25.22 -0.91
CA HIS A 213 -8.92 -26.49 -0.18
C HIS A 213 -10.02 -26.55 0.89
N CYS A 214 -10.17 -25.50 1.70
CA CYS A 214 -11.25 -25.42 2.69
C CYS A 214 -12.65 -25.41 2.02
N GLY A 215 -12.78 -24.72 0.90
CA GLY A 215 -14.02 -24.68 0.11
C GLY A 215 -14.40 -26.05 -0.45
N ALA A 216 -13.43 -26.77 -0.99
CA ALA A 216 -13.61 -28.11 -1.51
C ALA A 216 -14.02 -29.11 -0.41
N GLU A 217 -13.38 -29.03 0.76
CA GLU A 217 -13.72 -29.90 1.88
C GLU A 217 -15.11 -29.62 2.45
N ILE A 218 -15.50 -28.34 2.61
CA ILE A 218 -16.86 -27.98 3.01
C ILE A 218 -17.88 -28.51 1.99
N ALA A 219 -17.62 -28.33 0.70
CA ALA A 219 -18.50 -28.83 -0.36
C ALA A 219 -18.61 -30.36 -0.37
N ARG A 220 -17.51 -31.08 -0.09
CA ARG A 220 -17.49 -32.53 0.07
C ARG A 220 -18.41 -32.97 1.22
N ARG A 221 -18.27 -32.38 2.41
CA ARG A 221 -19.09 -32.74 3.58
C ARG A 221 -20.58 -32.51 3.37
N TYR A 222 -20.97 -31.45 2.66
CA TYR A 222 -22.38 -31.26 2.27
C TYR A 222 -22.85 -32.31 1.26
N ARG A 223 -22.01 -32.68 0.29
CA ARG A 223 -22.35 -33.70 -0.71
C ARG A 223 -22.51 -35.08 -0.09
N GLU A 224 -21.70 -35.42 0.91
CA GLU A 224 -21.71 -36.71 1.61
C GLU A 224 -22.69 -36.75 2.79
N GLY A 225 -23.35 -35.62 3.11
CA GLY A 225 -24.34 -35.54 4.20
C GLY A 225 -23.75 -35.44 5.60
N GLU A 226 -22.43 -35.24 5.73
CA GLU A 226 -21.72 -35.00 6.99
C GLU A 226 -22.01 -33.59 7.57
N ALA A 227 -22.63 -32.69 6.79
CA ALA A 227 -22.95 -31.31 7.17
C ALA A 227 -24.38 -30.93 6.78
N ARG A 228 -25.10 -30.18 7.63
CA ARG A 228 -26.45 -29.67 7.34
C ARG A 228 -26.47 -28.14 7.24
N VAL A 229 -27.39 -27.62 6.44
CA VAL A 229 -27.55 -26.17 6.23
C VAL A 229 -28.11 -25.48 7.48
N ASP A 230 -28.97 -26.18 8.23
CA ASP A 230 -29.58 -25.68 9.47
C ASP A 230 -28.53 -25.26 10.51
N ASP A 231 -27.36 -25.90 10.51
CA ASP A 231 -26.23 -25.56 11.40
C ASP A 231 -25.74 -24.12 11.19
N LEU A 232 -25.93 -23.54 10.00
CA LEU A 232 -25.57 -22.15 9.69
C LEU A 232 -26.62 -21.12 10.18
N LEU A 233 -27.85 -21.56 10.42
CA LEU A 233 -28.98 -20.70 10.79
C LEU A 233 -29.28 -20.75 12.29
N SER A 234 -28.91 -21.84 12.95
CA SER A 234 -29.19 -22.13 14.35
C SER A 234 -28.18 -21.48 15.32
N GLY A 235 -26.99 -21.12 14.84
CA GLY A 235 -25.90 -20.55 15.65
C GLY A 235 -25.92 -19.03 15.78
N ARG A 236 -27.11 -18.42 15.92
CA ARG A 236 -27.26 -16.96 16.12
C ARG A 236 -27.44 -16.62 17.59
#